data_AF-A0A6J4U6I6-F1
#
_entry.id   AF-A0A6J4U6I6-F1
#
_cell.length_a   1.000
_cell.length_b   1.000
_cell.length_c   1.000
_cell.angle_alpha   90.00
_cell.angle_beta   90.00
_cell.angle_gamma   90.00
#
_symmetry.space_group_name_H-M   'P 1'
#
loop_
_entity.id
_entity.type
_entity.pdbx_description
1 polymer ?
#
loop_
_entity_poly.entity_id
_entity_poly.type
_entity_poly.pdbx_seq_one_letter_code
_entity_poly.pdbx_strand_id
1 'polypeptide(L)'
;MASAAPRRTWTISIPAELAEEVDGWVKHEQSNRSALVAGILAEERRRRFEIQLEQDYRDAMADGHFDDIGFYVAAQAEVVLRGTD
;
A
#
# COMPACT_ATOMS: atom_id res chain seq x y z
N MET A 1 0.70 19.52 -24.67
CA MET A 1 1.38 20.08 -23.49
C MET A 1 0.76 19.43 -22.26
N ALA A 2 1.47 18.53 -21.58
CA ALA A 2 0.93 17.85 -20.39
C ALA A 2 0.96 18.83 -19.21
N SER A 3 -0.22 19.20 -18.71
CA SER A 3 -0.36 19.97 -17.47
C SER A 3 0.05 19.05 -16.31
N ALA A 4 1.15 19.35 -15.65
CA ALA A 4 1.55 18.64 -14.44
C ALA A 4 0.46 18.85 -13.38
N ALA A 5 -0.18 17.77 -12.93
CA ALA A 5 -1.21 17.83 -11.91
C ALA A 5 -0.71 18.59 -10.67
N PRO A 6 -1.57 19.40 -10.01
CA PRO A 6 -1.15 20.23 -8.89
C PRO A 6 -0.66 19.36 -7.73
N ARG A 7 0.58 19.63 -7.26
CA ARG A 7 1.14 18.99 -6.06
C ARG A 7 0.35 19.48 -4.84
N ARG A 8 -0.46 18.60 -4.27
CA ARG A 8 -1.15 18.86 -3.00
C ARG A 8 -0.18 18.56 -1.85
N THR A 9 0.05 19.57 -1.00
CA THR A 9 0.81 19.43 0.24
C THR A 9 -0.16 19.35 1.40
N TRP A 10 0.06 18.40 2.30
CA TRP A 10 -0.70 18.27 3.54
C TRP A 10 0.24 18.43 4.73
N THR A 11 -0.26 19.05 5.79
CA THR A 11 0.43 19.14 7.08
C THR A 11 -0.29 18.24 8.06
N ILE A 12 0.46 17.39 8.75
CA ILE A 12 -0.05 16.48 9.77
C ILE A 12 0.67 16.76 11.09
N SER A 13 -0.04 16.61 12.20
CA SER A 13 0.53 16.65 13.54
C SER A 13 0.75 15.23 14.03
N ILE A 14 1.95 14.94 14.48
CA ILE A 14 2.34 13.65 15.05
C ILE A 14 3.05 13.88 16.40
N PRO A 15 3.06 12.88 17.30
CA PRO A 15 3.86 12.95 18.53
C PRO A 15 5.33 13.23 18.24
N ALA A 16 6.02 13.94 19.14
CA ALA A 16 7.42 14.31 18.96
C ALA A 16 8.34 13.08 18.82
N GLU A 17 8.10 12.06 19.64
CA GLU A 17 8.84 10.79 19.58
C GLU A 17 8.75 10.15 18.18
N LEU A 18 7.56 10.14 17.59
CA LEU A 18 7.34 9.61 16.25
C LEU A 18 8.02 10.46 15.17
N ALA A 19 8.07 11.78 15.35
CA ALA A 19 8.79 12.67 14.43
C ALA A 19 10.30 12.39 14.43
N GLU A 20 10.88 12.08 15.59
CA GLU A 20 12.29 11.72 15.72
C GLU A 20 12.59 10.38 15.04
N GLU A 21 11.71 9.38 15.20
CA GLU A 21 11.84 8.10 14.49
C GLU A 21 11.80 8.29 12.97
N VAL A 22 10.81 9.05 12.47
CA VAL A 22 10.69 9.41 11.05
C VAL A 22 11.97 10.10 10.55
N ASP A 23 12.55 11.01 11.33
CA ASP A 23 13.82 11.65 10.97
C ASP A 23 15.00 10.70 10.91
N GLY A 24 15.05 9.71 11.82
CA GLY A 24 16.04 8.64 11.79
C GLY A 24 15.98 7.85 10.49
N TRP A 25 14.78 7.51 10.05
CA TRP A 25 14.55 6.72 8.83
C TRP A 25 14.86 7.53 7.57
N VAL A 26 14.44 8.79 7.55
CA VAL A 26 14.77 9.74 6.47
C VAL A 26 16.28 9.87 6.28
N LYS A 27 17.06 9.92 7.38
CA LYS A 27 18.53 9.95 7.32
C LYS A 27 19.10 8.64 6.79
N HIS A 28 18.61 7.51 7.28
CA HIS A 28 19.08 6.18 6.87
C HIS A 28 18.87 5.93 5.37
N GLU A 29 17.69 6.28 4.85
CA GLU A 29 17.31 6.08 3.45
C GLU A 29 17.74 7.21 2.50
N GLN A 30 18.42 8.25 3.01
CA GLN A 30 18.81 9.45 2.26
C GLN A 30 17.63 10.07 1.49
N SER A 31 16.46 10.12 2.13
CA SER A 31 15.19 10.52 1.52
C SER A 31 14.65 11.82 2.13
N ASN A 32 13.37 12.12 1.97
CA ASN A 32 12.67 13.19 2.70
C ASN A 32 11.40 12.66 3.38
N ARG A 33 10.92 13.36 4.42
CA ARG A 33 9.75 12.95 5.20
C ARG A 33 8.52 12.64 4.33
N SER A 34 8.25 13.49 3.33
CA SER A 34 7.08 13.30 2.44
C SER A 34 7.21 12.05 1.56
N ALA A 35 8.41 11.75 1.08
CA ALA A 35 8.68 10.55 0.30
C ALA A 35 8.55 9.28 1.16
N LEU A 36 9.08 9.31 2.38
CA LEU A 36 8.92 8.21 3.34
C LEU A 36 7.44 7.96 3.67
N VAL A 37 6.70 9.01 4.02
CA VAL A 37 5.26 8.91 4.31
C VAL A 37 4.48 8.41 3.09
N ALA A 38 4.83 8.84 1.88
CA ALA A 38 4.20 8.32 0.66
C ALA A 38 4.45 6.82 0.47
N GLY A 39 5.68 6.35 0.74
CA GLY A 39 6.02 4.93 0.72
C GLY A 39 5.21 4.11 1.73
N ILE A 40 5.14 4.59 2.98
CA ILE A 40 4.34 3.94 4.04
C ILE A 40 2.86 3.87 3.64
N LEU A 41 2.29 4.94 3.08
CA LEU A 41 0.90 4.95 2.63
C LEU A 41 0.64 4.00 1.45
N ALA A 42 1.60 3.86 0.54
CA ALA A 42 1.51 2.92 -0.56
C ALA A 42 1.54 1.47 -0.04
N GLU A 43 2.43 1.19 0.91
CA GLU A 43 2.57 -0.12 1.54
C GLU A 43 1.32 -0.52 2.33
N GLU A 44 0.80 0.40 3.15
CA GLU A 44 -0.43 0.16 3.93
C GLU A 44 -1.64 -0.06 3.02
N ARG A 45 -1.73 0.64 1.87
CA ARG A 45 -2.75 0.37 0.85
C ARG A 45 -2.61 -1.02 0.25
N ARG A 46 -1.39 -1.43 -0.10
CA ARG A 46 -1.10 -2.77 -0.62
C ARG A 46 -1.52 -3.85 0.38
N ARG A 47 -1.10 -3.71 1.63
CA ARG A 47 -1.43 -4.66 2.70
C ARG A 47 -2.94 -4.77 2.93
N ARG A 48 -3.67 -3.65 2.93
CA ARG A 48 -5.15 -3.68 3.05
C ARG A 48 -5.81 -4.35 1.86
N PHE A 49 -5.29 -4.10 0.66
CA PHE A 49 -5.79 -4.73 -0.55
C PHE A 49 -5.57 -6.26 -0.51
N GLU A 50 -4.40 -6.71 -0.09
CA GLU A 50 -4.08 -8.14 0.12
C GLU A 50 -5.02 -8.81 1.12
N ILE A 51 -5.24 -8.17 2.28
CA ILE A 51 -6.16 -8.69 3.32
C ILE A 51 -7.59 -8.79 2.77
N GLN A 52 -8.05 -7.75 2.06
CA GLN A 52 -9.38 -7.78 1.45
C GLN A 52 -9.50 -8.89 0.42
N LEU A 53 -8.50 -9.07 -0.43
CA LEU A 53 -8.49 -10.09 -1.46
C LEU A 53 -8.50 -11.52 -0.87
N GLU A 54 -7.78 -11.73 0.23
CA GLU A 54 -7.81 -13.01 0.96
C GLU A 54 -9.18 -13.27 1.60
N GLN A 55 -9.80 -12.23 2.17
CA GLN A 55 -11.16 -12.32 2.73
C GLN A 55 -12.18 -12.66 1.65
N ASP A 56 -12.18 -11.92 0.55
CA ASP A 56 -13.10 -12.13 -0.56
C ASP A 56 -12.95 -13.53 -1.16
N TYR A 57 -11.71 -14.02 -1.30
CA TYR A 57 -11.44 -15.40 -1.74
C TYR A 57 -12.00 -16.43 -0.76
N ARG A 58 -11.82 -16.23 0.54
CA ARG A 58 -12.32 -17.12 1.59
C ARG A 58 -13.85 -17.17 1.59
N ASP A 59 -14.49 -16.02 1.43
CA ASP A 59 -15.94 -15.90 1.39
C ASP A 59 -16.51 -16.57 0.13
N ALA A 60 -15.91 -16.34 -1.05
CA ALA A 60 -16.31 -17.01 -2.30
C ALA A 60 -16.17 -18.55 -2.23
N MET A 61 -15.12 -19.04 -1.56
CA MET A 61 -14.93 -20.48 -1.29
C MET A 61 -15.96 -21.04 -0.30
N ALA A 62 -16.35 -20.26 0.71
CA ALA A 62 -17.32 -20.68 1.72
C ALA A 62 -18.75 -20.72 1.17
N ASP A 63 -19.11 -19.75 0.32
CA ASP A 63 -20.44 -19.62 -0.28
C ASP A 63 -20.63 -20.52 -1.53
N GLY A 64 -19.56 -21.20 -1.98
CA GLY A 64 -19.61 -22.12 -3.13
C GLY A 64 -19.70 -21.41 -4.48
N HIS A 65 -19.29 -20.15 -4.56
CA HIS A 65 -19.24 -19.35 -5.79
C HIS A 65 -17.94 -19.62 -6.56
N PHE A 66 -17.81 -20.84 -7.10
CA PHE A 66 -16.56 -21.30 -7.74
C PHE A 66 -16.20 -20.56 -9.04
N ASP A 67 -17.16 -19.91 -9.69
CA ASP A 67 -16.94 -19.14 -10.92
C ASP A 67 -16.15 -17.83 -10.67
N ASP A 68 -16.23 -17.25 -9.45
CA ASP A 68 -15.53 -16.01 -9.10
C ASP A 68 -14.07 -16.26 -8.64
N ILE A 69 -13.74 -17.50 -8.27
CA ILE A 69 -12.41 -17.91 -7.78
C ILE A 69 -11.33 -17.68 -8.83
N GLY A 70 -11.65 -17.86 -10.12
CA GLY A 70 -10.71 -17.65 -11.23
C GLY A 70 -10.19 -16.20 -11.32
N PHE A 71 -10.99 -15.22 -10.89
CA PHE A 71 -10.60 -13.81 -10.83
C PHE A 71 -9.63 -13.54 -9.67
N TYR A 72 -9.86 -14.14 -8.50
CA TYR A 72 -9.03 -13.95 -7.31
C TYR A 72 -7.64 -14.58 -7.42
N VAL A 73 -7.52 -15.76 -8.06
CA VAL A 73 -6.21 -16.41 -8.29
C VAL A 73 -5.32 -15.56 -9.20
N ALA A 74 -5.90 -14.94 -10.24
CA ALA A 74 -5.16 -14.05 -11.13
C ALA A 74 -4.74 -12.74 -10.41
N ALA A 75 -5.62 -12.18 -9.58
CA ALA A 75 -5.31 -10.99 -8.78
C ALA A 75 -4.24 -11.25 -7.71
N GLN A 76 -4.26 -12.42 -7.04
CA GLN A 76 -3.21 -12.83 -6.11
C GLN A 76 -1.86 -13.01 -6.82
N ALA A 77 -1.86 -13.60 -8.02
CA ALA A 77 -0.63 -13.79 -8.80
C ALA A 77 0.01 -12.45 -9.22
N GLU A 78 -0.79 -11.43 -9.58
CA GLU A 78 -0.26 -10.09 -9.92
C GLU A 78 0.36 -9.37 -8.72
N VAL A 79 -0.20 -9.55 -7.52
CA VAL A 79 0.35 -8.99 -6.27
C VAL A 79 1.67 -9.65 -5.89
N VAL A 80 1.75 -10.98 -5.99
CA VAL A 80 2.98 -11.75 -5.68
C VAL A 80 4.12 -11.39 -6.64
N LEU A 81 3.84 -11.24 -7.95
CA LEU A 81 4.87 -10.95 -8.95
C LEU A 81 5.44 -9.52 -8.85
N ARG A 82 4.68 -8.54 -8.34
CA ARG A 82 5.17 -7.17 -8.10
C ARG A 82 5.93 -6.99 -6.78
N GLY A 83 5.91 -7.97 -5.88
CA GLY A 83 6.66 -7.95 -4.62
C GLY A 83 8.07 -8.53 -4.71
N THR A 84 8.46 -9.07 -5.87
CA THR A 84 9.72 -9.81 -6.09
C THR A 84 10.78 -9.07 -6.92
N ASP A 85 10.62 -7.76 -7.15
CA ASP A 85 11.61 -6.89 -7.81
C ASP A 85 12.26 -5.92 -6.81
#